data_AF-A0A967CVF1-F1
#
_entry.id   AF-A0A967CVF1-F1
#
_cell.length_a   1.000
_cell.length_b   1.000
_cell.length_c   1.000
_cell.angle_alpha   90.00
_cell.angle_beta   90.00
_cell.angle_gamma   90.00
#
_symmetry.space_group_name_H-M   'P 1'
#
loop_
_entity.id
_entity.type
_entity.pdbx_description
1 polymer ?
#
loop_
_entity_poly.entity_id
_entity_poly.type
_entity_poly.pdbx_seq_one_letter_code
_entity_poly.pdbx_strand_id
1 'polypeptide(L)' 'MVGTADHVAGVMAEVMQQVGGDGFVFSGLLSRRYITEIVDGVVPALQRRGVVRTAYGHAHFRDNLFAF' A
#
# COMPACT_ATOMS: atom_id res chain seq x y z
N MET A 1 6.63 1.32 10.92
CA MET A 1 7.67 1.77 9.97
C MET A 1 7.72 3.29 10.02
N VAL A 2 8.90 3.91 10.03
CA VAL A 2 9.07 5.37 10.10
C VAL A 2 10.16 5.78 9.12
N GLY A 3 9.92 6.79 8.29
CA GLY A 3 10.87 7.27 7.29
C GLY A 3 10.18 8.11 6.21
N THR A 4 10.91 8.42 5.13
CA THR A 4 10.33 9.06 3.95
C THR A 4 9.38 8.11 3.23
N ALA A 5 8.44 8.65 2.44
CA ALA A 5 7.50 7.84 1.68
C ALA A 5 8.20 6.83 0.75
N ASP A 6 9.26 7.25 0.06
CA ASP A 6 10.03 6.38 -0.83
C ASP A 6 10.77 5.26 -0.08
N HIS A 7 11.28 5.53 1.12
CA HIS A 7 11.93 4.52 1.97
C HIS A 7 10.90 3.49 2.45
N VAL A 8 9.79 3.95 3.02
CA VAL A 8 8.71 3.08 3.51
C VAL A 8 8.17 2.21 2.37
N ALA A 9 7.90 2.78 1.19
CA ALA A 9 7.45 2.04 0.03
C ALA A 9 8.46 0.99 -0.45
N GLY A 10 9.76 1.28 -0.36
CA GLY A 10 10.82 0.32 -0.67
C GLY A 10 10.79 -0.88 0.27
N VAL A 11 10.76 -0.64 1.58
CA VAL A 11 10.70 -1.71 2.58
C VAL A 11 9.42 -2.53 2.45
N MET A 12 8.26 -1.90 2.20
CA MET A 12 7.01 -2.63 1.97
C MET A 12 7.09 -3.57 0.75
N ALA A 13 7.72 -3.12 -0.34
CA ALA A 13 7.90 -3.95 -1.54
C ALA A 13 8.83 -5.14 -1.27
N GLU A 14 9.94 -4.92 -0.56
CA GLU A 14 10.88 -5.97 -0.18
C GLU A 14 10.21 -7.01 0.74
N VAL A 15 9.48 -6.56 1.76
CA VAL A 15 8.75 -7.44 2.67
C VAL A 15 7.72 -8.28 1.91
N MET A 16 7.01 -7.69 0.94
CA MET A 16 6.02 -8.43 0.15
C MET A 16 6.67 -9.57 -0.65
N GLN A 17 7.84 -9.32 -1.24
CA GLN A 17 8.59 -10.34 -1.97
C GLN A 17 9.12 -11.46 -1.07
N GLN A 18 9.49 -11.15 0.17
CA GLN A 18 10.07 -12.12 1.10
C GLN A 18 9.02 -12.98 1.81
N VAL A 19 7.90 -12.38 2.20
CA VAL A 19 6.88 -13.03 3.03
C VAL A 19 5.80 -13.72 2.17
N GLY A 20 5.61 -13.27 0.93
CA GLY A 20 4.59 -13.82 0.02
C GLY A 20 3.16 -13.55 0.48
N GLY A 21 2.92 -12.42 1.16
CA GLY A 21 1.58 -11.99 1.53
C GLY A 21 0.82 -11.33 0.38
N ASP A 22 -0.49 -11.15 0.55
CA ASP A 22 -1.37 -10.51 -0.44
C ASP A 22 -1.63 -9.01 -0.15
N GLY A 23 -1.05 -8.48 0.93
CA GLY A 23 -1.32 -7.11 1.35
C GLY A 23 -0.83 -6.78 2.76
N PHE A 24 -1.12 -5.54 3.18
CA PHE A 24 -0.82 -5.03 4.51
C PHE A 24 -2.11 -4.57 5.19
N VAL A 25 -2.17 -4.75 6.51
CA VAL A 25 -3.17 -4.11 7.37
C VAL A 25 -2.50 -2.93 8.08
N PHE A 26 -2.98 -1.72 7.82
CA PHE A 26 -2.56 -0.54 8.59
C PHE A 26 -3.25 -0.55 9.95
N SER A 27 -2.48 -0.54 11.04
CA SER A 27 -2.97 -0.60 12.41
C SER A 27 -2.34 0.49 13.30
N GLY A 28 -2.99 0.82 14.42
CA GLY A 28 -2.55 1.84 15.37
C GLY A 28 -3.43 3.10 15.36
N LEU A 29 -2.82 4.26 15.62
CA LEU A 29 -3.54 5.53 15.71
C LEU A 29 -3.87 6.08 14.32
N LEU A 30 -4.99 5.61 13.74
CA LEU A 30 -5.50 5.99 12.43
C LEU A 30 -6.14 7.38 12.42
N SER A 31 -5.37 8.41 12.77
CA SER A 31 -5.81 9.79 12.65
C SER A 31 -5.97 10.19 11.18
N ARG A 32 -6.78 11.23 10.90
CA ARG A 32 -6.91 11.79 9.55
C ARG A 32 -5.56 12.16 8.94
N ARG A 33 -4.67 12.76 9.73
CA ARG A 33 -3.32 13.11 9.30
C ARG A 33 -2.51 11.88 8.88
N TYR A 34 -2.58 10.81 9.68
CA TYR A 34 -1.88 9.55 9.37
C TYR A 34 -2.37 8.95 8.05
N ILE A 35 -3.68 8.96 7.81
CA ILE A 35 -4.26 8.50 6.54
C ILE A 35 -3.78 9.36 5.37
N THR A 36 -3.76 10.69 5.53
CA THR A 36 -3.26 11.62 4.50
C THR A 36 -1.78 11.36 4.17
N GLU A 37 -0.92 11.14 5.16
CA GLU A 37 0.50 10.83 4.93
C GLU A 37 0.69 9.52 4.13
N ILE A 38 -0.18 8.52 4.33
CA ILE A 38 -0.16 7.28 3.55
C ILE A 38 -0.66 7.54 2.12
N VAL A 39 -1.84 8.14 1.96
CA VAL A 39 -2.51 8.29 0.66
C VAL A 39 -1.78 9.26 -0.26
N ASP A 40 -1.20 10.33 0.29
CA ASP A 40 -0.54 11.36 -0.51
C ASP A 40 0.98 11.12 -0.65
N GLY A 41 1.57 10.33 0.25
CA GLY A 41 2.98 9.99 0.25
C GLY A 41 3.28 8.58 -0.24
N VAL A 42 2.91 7.60 0.58
CA VAL A 42 3.31 6.19 0.40
C VAL A 42 2.63 5.54 -0.82
N VAL A 43 1.34 5.76 -1.01
CA VAL A 43 0.57 5.16 -2.11
C VAL A 43 1.14 5.56 -3.48
N PRO A 44 1.40 6.85 -3.79
CA PRO A 44 2.05 7.25 -5.04
C PRO A 44 3.44 6.62 -5.22
N ALA A 45 4.22 6.49 -4.15
CA ALA A 45 5.53 5.85 -4.21
C ALA A 45 5.44 4.35 -4.56
N LEU A 46 4.46 3.63 -3.98
CA LEU A 46 4.18 2.24 -4.33
C LEU A 46 3.66 2.10 -5.77
N GLN A 47 2.83 3.05 -6.24
CA GLN A 47 2.32 3.05 -7.61
C GLN A 47 3.43 3.26 -8.65
N ARG A 48 4.37 4.18 -8.39
CA ARG A 48 5.56 4.35 -9.26
C ARG A 48 6.41 3.09 -9.37
N ARG A 49 6.40 2.26 -8.33
CA ARG A 49 7.10 0.96 -8.28
C ARG A 49 6.30 -0.17 -8.94
N GLY A 50 5.05 0.05 -9.34
CA GLY A 50 4.20 -0.95 -9.98
C GLY A 50 3.71 -2.08 -9.05
N VAL A 51 3.82 -1.90 -7.73
CA VAL A 51 3.49 -2.95 -6.74
C VAL A 51 2.09 -2.80 -6.14
N VAL A 52 1.34 -1.76 -6.53
CA VAL A 52 -0.06 -1.56 -6.14
C VAL A 52 -0.86 -1.04 -7.32
N ARG A 53 -2.17 -1.30 -7.31
CA ARG A 53 -3.11 -0.81 -8.32
C ARG A 53 -3.19 0.73 -8.36
N THR A 54 -3.49 1.27 -9.54
CA THR A 54 -3.76 2.71 -9.76
C THR A 54 -5.25 3.03 -9.80
N ALA A 55 -6.11 2.04 -10.01
CA ALA A 55 -7.56 2.15 -10.01
C ALA A 55 -8.22 0.82 -9.58
N TYR A 56 -9.51 0.86 -9.25
CA TYR A 56 -10.32 -0.35 -9.07
C TYR A 56 -10.81 -0.87 -10.42
N GLY A 57 -10.62 -2.16 -10.68
CA GLY A 57 -11.04 -2.80 -11.92
C GLY A 57 -12.45 -3.40 -11.88
N HIS A 58 -13.03 -3.56 -10.69
CA HIS A 58 -14.29 -4.26 -10.49
C HIS A 58 -15.23 -3.50 -9.54
N ALA A 59 -16.53 -3.80 -9.62
CA ALA A 59 -17.55 -3.16 -8.78
C ALA A 59 -17.57 -3.72 -7.35
N HIS A 60 -17.29 -5.01 -7.18
CA HIS A 60 -17.42 -5.68 -5.90
C HIS A 60 -16.07 -5.90 -5.23
N PHE A 61 -16.10 -5.94 -3.89
CA PHE A 61 -14.90 -6.11 -3.07
C PHE A 61 -14.18 -7.44 -3.36
N ARG A 62 -14.93 -8.54 -3.47
CA ARG A 62 -14.38 -9.88 -3.72
C ARG A 62 -13.50 -9.90 -4.97
N ASP A 63 -13.98 -9.36 -6.08
CA ASP A 63 -13.26 -9.37 -7.34
C ASP A 63 -11.99 -8.51 -7.26
N ASN A 64 -12.07 -7.37 -6.56
CA ASN A 64 -10.92 -6.51 -6.30
C ASN A 64 -9.89 -7.13 -5.34
N LEU A 65 -10.25 -8.14 -4.57
CA LEU A 65 -9.34 -8.87 -3.69
C LEU A 65 -8.55 -9.95 -4.45
N PHE A 66 -9.15 -10.56 -5.47
CA PHE A 66 -8.54 -11.61 -6.29
C PHE A 66 -7.81 -11.10 -7.55
N ALA A 67 -7.55 -9.80 -7.67
CA ALA A 67 -6.95 -9.18 -8.85
C ALA A 67 -5.41 -9.08 -8.81
N PHE A 68 -4.73 -9.77 -7.88
CA PHE A 68 -3.29 -9.66 -7.61
C PHE A 68 -2.55 -10.98 -7.83
#